data_AF-A0A536TB60-F1
#
_entry.id   AF-A0A536TB60-F1
#
_cell.length_a   1.000
_cell.length_b   1.000
_cell.length_c   1.000
_cell.angle_alpha   90.00
_cell.angle_beta   90.00
_cell.angle_gamma   90.00
#
_symmetry.space_group_name_H-M   'P 1'
#
loop_
_entity.id
_entity.type
_entity.pdbx_description
1 polymer ?
#
loop_
_entity_poly.entity_id
_entity_poly.type
_entity_poly.pdbx_seq_one_letter_code
_entity_poly.pdbx_strand_id
1 'polypeptide(L)' 'MGDQLIPVGDRLLKVAVVLLCSINAAMWELYTESPFMATLWAATAIAFVIWIAKDIRRA' A
#
# COMPACT_ATOMS: atom_id res chain seq x y z
N MET A 1 27.42 -4.02 16.12
CA MET A 1 27.25 -3.70 14.68
C MET A 1 25.89 -4.26 14.31
N GLY A 2 24.85 -3.42 14.31
CA GLY A 2 23.46 -3.85 14.20
C GLY A 2 23.07 -4.06 12.74
N ASP A 3 22.97 -5.32 12.33
CA ASP A 3 22.36 -5.69 11.06
C ASP A 3 20.89 -5.31 11.08
N GLN A 4 20.57 -4.27 10.30
CA GLN A 4 19.24 -3.75 10.02
C GLN A 4 18.42 -4.77 9.23
N LEU A 5 17.91 -5.81 9.91
CA LEU A 5 16.75 -6.53 9.40
C LEU A 5 15.52 -5.66 9.64
N ILE A 6 15.14 -4.81 8.68
CA ILE A 6 13.70 -4.63 8.48
C ILE A 6 13.20 -6.04 8.15
N PRO A 7 12.41 -6.69 9.03
CA PRO A 7 12.03 -8.07 8.80
C PRO A 7 11.34 -8.13 7.44
N VAL A 8 11.81 -9.00 6.55
CA VAL A 8 11.31 -9.13 5.17
C VAL A 8 9.77 -9.21 5.14
N GLY A 9 9.17 -9.77 6.20
CA GLY A 9 7.73 -9.80 6.44
C GLY A 9 7.04 -8.43 6.47
N ASP A 10 7.66 -7.37 7.00
CA ASP A 10 7.08 -6.03 7.04
C ASP A 10 7.02 -5.40 5.64
N ARG A 11 8.05 -5.61 4.82
CA ARG A 11 8.04 -5.17 3.41
C ARG A 11 7.01 -5.92 2.59
N LEU A 12 6.93 -7.24 2.74
CA LEU A 12 5.92 -8.07 2.05
C LEU A 12 4.50 -7.69 2.48
N LEU A 13 4.27 -7.43 3.76
CA LEU A 13 2.99 -6.96 4.27
C LEU A 13 2.59 -5.63 3.64
N LYS A 14 3.51 -4.66 3.57
CA LYS A 14 3.27 -3.36 2.92
C LYS A 14 2.89 -3.52 1.45
N VAL A 15 3.59 -4.39 0.70
CA VAL A 15 3.25 -4.68 -0.70
C VAL A 15 1.87 -5.34 -0.82
N ALA A 16 1.55 -6.30 0.04
CA ALA A 16 0.24 -6.95 0.05
C ALA A 16 -0.88 -5.94 0.34
N VAL A 17 -0.67 -5.00 1.26
CA VAL A 17 -1.63 -3.93 1.56
C VAL A 17 -1.84 -3.02 0.35
N VAL A 18 -0.78 -2.66 -0.38
CA VAL A 18 -0.91 -1.87 -1.62
C VAL A 18 -1.79 -2.61 -2.64
N LEU A 19 -1.52 -3.90 -2.89
CA LEU A 19 -2.30 -4.71 -3.84
C LEU A 19 -3.77 -4.81 -3.42
N LEU A 20 -4.04 -5.10 -2.15
CA LEU A 20 -5.40 -5.15 -1.61
C LEU A 20 -6.14 -3.82 -1.73
N CYS A 21 -5.47 -2.70 -1.42
CA CYS A 21 -6.07 -1.37 -1.57
C CYS A 21 -6.37 -1.04 -3.03
N SER A 22 -5.48 -1.37 -3.97
CA SER A 22 -5.71 -1.17 -5.40
C SER A 22 -6.88 -2.00 -5.92
N ILE A 23 -7.00 -3.27 -5.51
CA ILE A 23 -8.13 -4.13 -5.87
C ILE A 23 -9.43 -3.57 -5.29
N ASN A 24 -9.42 -3.12 -4.03
CA ASN A 24 -10.59 -2.50 -3.41
C ASN A 24 -10.99 -1.21 -4.13
N ALA A 25 -10.03 -0.36 -4.50
CA ALA A 25 -10.31 0.86 -5.25
C ALA A 25 -11.03 0.53 -6.57
N ALA A 26 -10.50 -0.44 -7.32
CA ALA A 26 -11.09 -0.90 -8.58
C ALA A 26 -12.48 -1.52 -8.37
N MET A 27 -12.67 -2.32 -7.31
CA MET A 27 -13.99 -2.89 -7.01
C MET A 27 -15.02 -1.82 -6.67
N TRP A 28 -14.64 -0.81 -5.88
CA TRP A 28 -15.51 0.29 -5.49
C TRP A 28 -15.90 1.19 -6.67
N GLU A 29 -14.99 1.35 -7.64
CA GLU A 29 -15.24 2.09 -8.88
C GLU A 29 -16.13 1.31 -9.85
N LEU A 30 -15.84 0.02 -10.05
CA LEU A 30 -16.49 -0.81 -11.09
C LEU A 30 -17.82 -1.44 -10.68
N TYR A 31 -17.96 -1.86 -9.42
CA TYR A 31 -19.12 -2.62 -8.96
C TYR A 31 -20.07 -1.83 -8.07
N THR A 32 -19.55 -0.88 -7.30
CA THR A 32 -20.34 -0.10 -6.33
C THR A 32 -20.56 1.35 -6.73
N GLU A 33 -20.01 1.78 -7.87
CA GLU A 33 -20.11 3.14 -8.44
C GLU A 33 -19.87 4.26 -7.41
N SER A 34 -19.02 4.00 -6.40
CA SER A 34 -18.73 4.95 -5.33
C SER A 34 -17.35 5.57 -5.53
N PRO A 35 -17.25 6.73 -6.23
CA PRO A 35 -15.97 7.37 -6.51
C PRO A 35 -15.26 7.83 -5.24
N PHE A 36 -16.02 8.16 -4.19
CA PHE A 36 -15.48 8.53 -2.89
C PHE A 36 -14.70 7.37 -2.25
N MET A 37 -15.30 6.18 -2.18
CA MET A 37 -14.63 5.01 -1.61
C MET A 37 -13.44 4.57 -2.47
N ALA A 38 -13.59 4.58 -3.80
CA ALA A 38 -12.48 4.29 -4.71
C ALA A 38 -11.27 5.22 -4.46
N THR A 39 -11.53 6.52 -4.29
CA THR A 39 -10.50 7.52 -3.98
C THR A 39 -9.81 7.27 -2.64
N LEU A 40 -10.57 6.91 -1.60
CA LEU A 40 -9.99 6.60 -0.27
C LEU A 40 -9.05 5.40 -0.32
N TRP A 41 -9.45 4.33 -1.00
CA TRP A 41 -8.61 3.15 -1.19
C TRP A 41 -7.37 3.47 -2.05
N ALA A 42 -7.52 4.25 -3.12
CA ALA A 42 -6.41 4.71 -3.94
C ALA A 42 -5.42 5.58 -3.14
N ALA A 43 -5.91 6.53 -2.32
CA ALA A 43 -5.09 7.37 -1.47
C ALA A 43 -4.32 6.54 -0.42
N THR A 44 -4.96 5.51 0.15
CA THR A 44 -4.31 4.58 1.08
C THR A 44 -3.20 3.80 0.38
N ALA A 45 -3.43 3.29 -0.83
CA ALA A 45 -2.40 2.61 -1.62
C ALA A 45 -1.19 3.53 -1.87
N ILE A 46 -1.42 4.78 -2.25
CA ILE A 46 -0.36 5.77 -2.49
C ILE A 46 0.46 6.03 -1.22
N ALA A 47 -0.19 6.17 -0.05
CA ALA A 47 0.51 6.37 1.22
C ALA A 47 1.47 5.20 1.53
N PHE A 48 1.03 3.96 1.30
CA PHE A 48 1.89 2.79 1.47
C PHE A 48 3.04 2.73 0.45
N VAL A 49 2.79 3.09 -0.81
CA VAL A 49 3.87 3.17 -1.83
C VAL A 49 4.93 4.18 -1.42
N ILE A 50 4.53 5.37 -0.95
CA ILE A 50 5.46 6.39 -0.46
C ILE A 50 6.23 5.88 0.76
N TRP A 51 5.56 5.16 1.66
CA TRP A 51 6.21 4.58 2.82
C TRP A 51 7.26 3.54 2.43
N ILE A 52 6.92 2.61 1.53
CA ILE A 52 7.88 1.62 0.99
C ILE A 52 9.08 2.34 0.35
N ALA A 53 8.83 3.37 -0.47
CA ALA A 53 9.91 4.13 -1.10
C ALA A 53 10.81 4.84 -0.07
N LYS A 54 10.23 5.37 1.01
CA LYS A 54 11.00 5.97 2.12
C LYS A 54 11.81 4.92 2.88
N ASP A 55 11.27 3.74 3.12
CA ASP A 55 11.97 2.66 3.81
C ASP A 55 13.12 2.11 2.98
N ILE A 56 12.96 1.97 1.66
CA ILE A 56 14.04 1.56 0.75
C ILE A 56 15.17 2.59 0.76
N ARG A 57 14.86 3.90 0.80
CA ARG A 57 15.88 4.96 0.84
C ARG A 57 16.60 5.06 2.19
N ARG A 58 16.03 4.52 3.26
CA ARG A 58 16.62 4.52 4.61
C ARG A 58 17.44 3.28 4.92
N ALA A 59 17.26 2.21 4.13
CA ALA A 59 18.05 0.98 4.20
C ALA A 59 19.35 1.11 3.40
#